data_AF-A0A5J4RML5-F1
#
_entry.id   AF-A0A5J4RML5-F1
#
_cell.length_a   1.000
_cell.length_b   1.000
_cell.length_c   1.000
_cell.angle_alpha   90.00
_cell.angle_beta   90.00
_cell.angle_gamma   90.00
#
_symmetry.space_group_name_H-M   'P 1'
#
loop_
_entity.id
_entity.type
_entity.pdbx_description
1 polymer ?
#
loop_
_entity_poly.entity_id
_entity_poly.type
_entity_poly.pdbx_seq_one_letter_code
_entity_poly.pdbx_strand_id
1 'polypeptide(L)'
;MSAKSANPVFLKHVIDALKPNGKAAVIVPDSVLFSNDNDNIKVRRELVEECEVEAVIQLDTSTFAPYTKQPTSIIIFNKIRKTNNIWFFDLINDGFSETGKRYPVDKNDIPNLRILWYDKADSDKSFTLENKKINKDNYKLFLNFYKTLPL
;
A
#
# COMPACT_ATOMS: atom_id res chain seq x y z
N MET A 1 12.16 -20.75 2.25
CA MET A 1 11.14 -20.47 1.21
C MET A 1 11.83 -20.55 -0.15
N SER A 2 11.31 -21.33 -1.09
CA SER A 2 11.75 -21.25 -2.50
C SER A 2 10.90 -20.19 -3.16
N ALA A 3 11.29 -18.92 -3.04
CA ALA A 3 10.52 -17.82 -3.59
C ALA A 3 10.79 -17.71 -5.09
N LYS A 4 9.75 -17.90 -5.92
CA LYS A 4 9.82 -17.67 -7.38
C LYS A 4 9.91 -16.17 -7.73
N SER A 5 9.76 -15.28 -6.74
CA SER A 5 9.76 -13.82 -6.85
C SER A 5 10.50 -13.19 -5.68
N ALA A 6 11.36 -12.19 -5.93
CA ALA A 6 12.16 -11.52 -4.90
C ALA A 6 11.33 -10.57 -3.99
N ASN A 7 10.18 -10.10 -4.47
CA ASN A 7 9.37 -9.09 -3.76
C ASN A 7 8.83 -9.55 -2.39
N PRO A 8 8.19 -10.73 -2.23
CA PRO A 8 7.73 -11.19 -0.92
C PRO A 8 8.89 -11.43 0.05
N VAL A 9 10.07 -11.83 -0.47
CA VAL A 9 11.28 -11.99 0.34
C VAL A 9 11.76 -10.65 0.89
N PHE A 10 11.74 -9.61 0.05
CA PHE A 10 12.13 -8.27 0.47
C PHE A 10 11.20 -7.71 1.55
N LEU A 11 9.87 -7.79 1.36
CA LEU A 11 8.93 -7.30 2.36
C LEU A 11 9.05 -8.06 3.68
N LYS A 12 9.23 -9.39 3.62
CA LYS A 12 9.53 -10.22 4.80
C LYS A 12 10.79 -9.76 5.51
N HIS A 13 11.86 -9.50 4.76
CA HIS A 13 13.11 -9.00 5.33
C HIS A 13 12.92 -7.67 6.07
N VAL A 14 12.14 -6.73 5.53
CA VAL A 14 11.83 -5.47 6.22
C VAL A 14 11.05 -5.73 7.52
N ILE A 15 10.03 -6.60 7.51
CA ILE A 15 9.26 -6.97 8.70
C ILE A 15 10.19 -7.56 9.78
N ASP A 16 11.13 -8.41 9.40
CA ASP A 16 12.08 -9.05 10.31
C ASP A 16 13.11 -8.06 10.88
N ALA A 17 13.58 -7.14 10.05
CA ALA A 17 14.57 -6.14 10.43
C ALA A 17 14.00 -5.04 11.35
N LEU A 18 12.68 -4.87 11.39
CA LEU A 18 12.04 -3.90 12.28
C LEU A 18 12.21 -4.30 13.75
N LYS A 19 12.74 -3.36 14.53
CA LYS A 19 12.71 -3.42 15.99
C LYS A 19 11.25 -3.40 16.48
N PRO A 20 10.98 -3.90 17.70
CA PRO A 20 9.68 -3.68 18.35
C PRO A 20 9.32 -2.20 18.33
N ASN A 21 8.06 -1.88 17.98
CA ASN A 21 7.56 -0.52 17.76
C ASN A 21 8.24 0.28 16.63
N GLY A 22 9.10 -0.35 15.83
CA GLY A 22 9.67 0.25 14.64
C GLY A 22 8.60 0.46 13.55
N LYS A 23 8.79 1.48 12.73
CA LYS A 23 7.92 1.85 11.62
C LYS A 23 8.67 1.79 10.29
N ALA A 24 8.00 1.32 9.25
CA ALA A 24 8.50 1.31 7.88
C ALA A 24 7.48 1.90 6.90
N ALA A 25 8.00 2.45 5.81
CA ALA A 25 7.25 2.78 4.61
C ALA A 25 7.98 2.12 3.43
N VAL A 26 7.29 1.23 2.70
CA VAL A 26 7.91 0.42 1.65
C VAL A 26 7.11 0.56 0.36
N ILE A 27 7.79 0.90 -0.73
CA ILE A 27 7.21 0.87 -2.08
C ILE A 27 7.30 -0.56 -2.60
N VAL A 28 6.17 -1.13 -3.01
CA VAL A 28 6.10 -2.47 -3.61
C VAL A 28 5.33 -2.42 -4.92
N PRO A 29 5.60 -3.34 -5.87
CA PRO A 29 4.70 -3.59 -6.98
C PRO A 29 3.35 -4.05 -6.47
N ASP A 30 2.26 -3.59 -7.11
CA ASP A 30 0.90 -3.89 -6.65
C ASP A 30 0.59 -5.38 -6.62
N SER A 31 1.25 -6.18 -7.46
CA SER A 31 1.10 -7.63 -7.46
C SER A 31 1.33 -8.27 -6.08
N VAL A 32 2.24 -7.72 -5.27
CA VAL A 32 2.48 -8.18 -3.89
C VAL A 32 1.21 -8.03 -3.04
N LEU A 33 0.39 -7.01 -3.31
CA LEU A 33 -0.81 -6.68 -2.55
C LEU A 33 -2.02 -7.53 -2.91
N PHE A 34 -2.06 -8.13 -4.11
CA PHE A 34 -3.26 -8.84 -4.58
C PHE A 34 -3.07 -10.22 -5.18
N SER A 35 -1.87 -10.59 -5.62
CA SER A 35 -1.68 -11.86 -6.33
C SER A 35 -2.07 -13.04 -5.45
N ASN A 36 -2.58 -14.10 -6.07
CA ASN A 36 -2.87 -15.37 -5.40
C ASN A 36 -1.64 -16.29 -5.28
N ASP A 37 -0.44 -15.79 -5.56
CA ASP A 37 0.80 -16.54 -5.31
C ASP A 37 0.96 -16.81 -3.82
N ASN A 38 1.25 -18.06 -3.46
CA ASN A 38 1.33 -18.51 -2.08
C ASN A 38 2.32 -17.70 -1.24
N ASP A 39 3.46 -17.29 -1.80
CA ASP A 39 4.45 -16.50 -1.07
C ASP A 39 3.96 -15.07 -0.79
N ASN A 40 3.23 -14.47 -1.74
CA ASN A 40 2.61 -13.15 -1.55
C ASN A 40 1.46 -13.22 -0.52
N ILE A 41 0.64 -14.27 -0.55
CA ILE A 41 -0.40 -14.48 0.48
C ILE A 41 0.24 -14.62 1.87
N LYS A 42 1.32 -15.40 1.98
CA LYS A 42 2.02 -15.61 3.27
C LYS A 42 2.57 -14.31 3.85
N VAL A 43 3.26 -13.51 3.04
CA VAL A 43 3.85 -12.25 3.54
C VAL A 43 2.76 -11.22 3.87
N ARG A 44 1.66 -11.15 3.09
CA ARG A 44 0.52 -10.26 3.44
C ARG A 44 -0.16 -10.67 4.73
N ARG A 45 -0.36 -11.98 4.94
CA ARG A 45 -0.90 -12.49 6.20
C ARG A 45 0.01 -12.12 7.37
N GLU A 46 1.32 -12.33 7.24
CA GLU A 46 2.27 -11.97 8.28
C GLU A 46 2.26 -10.47 8.58
N LEU A 47 2.22 -9.64 7.53
CA LEU A 47 2.12 -8.19 7.66
C LEU A 47 0.84 -7.79 8.42
N VAL A 48 -0.31 -8.38 8.12
CA VAL A 48 -1.60 -8.03 8.74
C VAL A 48 -1.73 -8.58 10.16
N GLU A 49 -1.20 -9.76 10.43
CA GLU A 49 -1.35 -10.46 11.71
C GLU A 49 -0.28 -10.07 12.73
N GLU A 50 0.94 -9.73 12.28
CA GLU A 50 2.09 -9.43 13.16
C GLU A 50 2.47 -7.94 13.18
N CYS A 51 1.97 -7.15 12.24
CA CYS A 51 2.20 -5.71 12.17
C CYS A 51 0.87 -4.93 12.11
N GLU A 52 0.95 -3.65 12.45
CA GLU A 52 -0.14 -2.71 12.28
C GLU A 52 0.10 -1.95 10.98
N VAL A 53 -0.64 -2.33 9.94
CA VAL A 53 -0.65 -1.62 8.67
C VAL A 53 -1.52 -0.39 8.82
N GLU A 54 -0.88 0.76 8.91
CA GLU A 54 -1.58 2.04 9.08
C GLU A 54 -2.21 2.52 7.77
N ALA A 55 -1.51 2.30 6.65
CA ALA A 55 -1.99 2.76 5.35
C ALA A 55 -1.42 1.99 4.16
N VAL A 56 -2.20 1.98 3.08
CA VAL A 56 -1.75 1.62 1.73
C VAL A 56 -2.09 2.78 0.79
N ILE A 57 -1.06 3.38 0.19
CA ILE A 57 -1.20 4.50 -0.75
C ILE A 57 -0.90 3.96 -2.14
N GLN A 58 -1.90 3.92 -3.02
CA GLN A 58 -1.73 3.50 -4.41
C GLN A 58 -1.21 4.67 -5.24
N LEU A 59 -0.21 4.39 -6.08
CA LEU A 59 0.43 5.39 -6.91
C LEU A 59 -0.02 5.22 -8.36
N ASP A 60 -0.17 6.33 -9.07
CA ASP A 60 -0.38 6.29 -10.51
C ASP A 60 0.81 5.62 -11.23
N THR A 61 0.51 4.93 -12.33
CA THR A 61 1.50 4.19 -13.13
C THR A 61 2.59 5.08 -13.75
N SER A 62 2.36 6.39 -13.85
CA SER A 62 3.35 7.35 -14.33
C SER A 62 4.37 7.77 -13.27
N THR A 63 4.15 7.47 -11.99
CA THR A 63 4.97 7.94 -10.86
C THR A 63 6.47 7.69 -11.07
N PHE A 64 6.82 6.50 -11.57
CA PHE A 64 8.20 6.06 -11.80
C PHE A 64 8.61 6.07 -13.29
N ALA A 65 7.87 6.76 -14.14
CA ALA A 65 8.28 6.95 -15.54
C ALA A 65 9.56 7.81 -15.61
N PRO A 66 10.41 7.63 -16.64
CA PRO A 66 10.28 6.69 -17.75
C PRO A 66 10.83 5.29 -17.42
N TYR A 67 11.33 5.05 -16.21
CA TYR A 67 12.00 3.81 -15.84
C TYR A 67 11.06 2.61 -15.83
N THR A 68 9.83 2.80 -15.33
CA THR A 68 8.81 1.77 -15.33
C THR A 68 7.42 2.36 -15.30
N LYS A 69 6.47 1.62 -15.90
CA LYS A 69 5.02 1.85 -15.76
C LYS A 69 4.35 0.78 -14.90
N GLN A 70 5.15 -0.05 -14.22
CA GLN A 70 4.64 -1.06 -13.31
C GLN A 70 3.83 -0.37 -12.19
N PRO A 71 2.56 -0.75 -11.98
CA PRO A 71 1.76 -0.23 -10.87
C PRO A 71 2.41 -0.55 -9.52
N THR A 72 2.43 0.43 -8.63
CA THR A 72 3.10 0.36 -7.32
C THR A 72 2.31 1.06 -6.24
N SER A 73 2.54 0.65 -5.00
CA SER A 73 1.90 1.22 -3.83
C SER A 73 2.91 1.36 -2.70
N ILE A 74 2.66 2.33 -1.80
CA ILE A 74 3.39 2.51 -0.55
C ILE A 74 2.60 1.81 0.56
N ILE A 75 3.24 0.88 1.26
CA ILE A 75 2.70 0.29 2.50
C ILE A 75 3.38 0.98 3.68
N ILE A 76 2.59 1.50 4.61
CA ILE A 76 3.08 2.11 5.85
C ILE A 76 2.60 1.26 7.02
N PHE A 77 3.54 0.75 7.81
CA PHE A 77 3.23 -0.16 8.90
C PHE A 77 4.23 -0.08 10.04
N ASN A 78 3.84 -0.57 11.21
CA ASN A 78 4.68 -0.65 12.39
C ASN A 78 4.60 -2.04 13.04
N LYS A 79 5.65 -2.46 13.76
CA LYS A 79 5.72 -3.77 14.42
C LYS A 79 5.31 -3.67 15.89
N ILE A 80 4.05 -3.30 16.13
CA ILE A 80 3.47 -3.11 17.47
C ILE A 80 2.46 -4.22 17.79
N ARG A 81 1.46 -4.39 16.92
CA ARG A 81 0.30 -5.25 17.14
C ARG A 81 -0.30 -5.69 15.82
N LYS A 82 -1.21 -6.67 15.87
CA LYS A 82 -2.07 -7.02 14.74
C LYS A 82 -2.84 -5.81 14.19
N THR A 83 -3.00 -5.76 12.88
CA THR A 83 -3.78 -4.73 12.19
C THR A 83 -5.26 -4.80 12.56
N ASN A 84 -5.85 -3.66 12.92
CA ASN A 84 -7.28 -3.53 13.17
C ASN A 84 -8.00 -2.93 11.97
N ASN A 85 -7.53 -1.77 11.51
CA ASN A 85 -8.07 -1.04 10.38
C ASN A 85 -6.92 -0.62 9.47
N ILE A 86 -7.18 -0.52 8.17
CA ILE A 86 -6.24 -0.01 7.18
C ILE A 86 -6.88 1.15 6.45
N TRP A 87 -6.16 2.26 6.37
CA TRP A 87 -6.56 3.40 5.57
C TRP A 87 -5.96 3.29 4.16
N PHE A 88 -6.81 3.39 3.15
CA PHE A 88 -6.42 3.37 1.76
C PHE A 88 -6.47 4.78 1.19
N PHE A 89 -5.51 5.12 0.33
CA PHE A 89 -5.52 6.38 -0.41
C PHE A 89 -5.12 6.17 -1.87
N ASP A 90 -5.88 6.76 -2.79
CA ASP A 90 -5.65 6.73 -4.23
C ASP A 90 -4.92 8.01 -4.69
N LEU A 91 -3.60 7.92 -4.90
CA LEU A 91 -2.75 9.03 -5.30
C LEU A 91 -2.59 9.02 -6.82
N ILE A 92 -3.44 9.82 -7.47
CA ILE A 92 -3.52 9.90 -8.94
C ILE A 92 -2.50 10.90 -9.48
N ASN A 93 -2.32 12.04 -8.81
CA ASN A 93 -1.41 13.10 -9.25
C ASN A 93 -0.38 13.38 -8.18
N ASP A 94 0.90 13.24 -8.49
CA ASP A 94 1.99 13.46 -7.54
C ASP A 94 2.71 14.80 -7.73
N GLY A 95 2.11 15.72 -8.49
CA GLY A 95 2.72 17.01 -8.82
C GLY A 95 3.59 16.98 -10.07
N PHE A 96 3.61 15.87 -10.81
CA PHE A 96 4.35 15.73 -12.07
C PHE A 96 3.45 15.25 -13.20
N SER A 97 3.80 15.64 -14.43
CA SER A 97 3.08 15.21 -15.63
C SER A 97 3.07 13.68 -15.76
N GLU A 98 2.01 13.09 -16.28
CA GLU A 98 1.93 11.65 -16.57
C GLU A 98 2.83 11.20 -17.74
N THR A 99 3.57 12.13 -18.34
CA THR A 99 4.52 11.85 -19.42
C THR A 99 5.82 11.29 -18.89
N GLY A 100 6.54 10.52 -19.72
CA GLY A 100 7.85 9.98 -19.34
C GLY A 100 8.93 11.02 -19.02
N LYS A 101 8.70 12.31 -19.33
CA LYS A 101 9.62 13.41 -18.97
C LYS A 101 9.39 13.96 -17.57
N ARG A 102 8.24 13.67 -16.94
CA ARG A 102 7.92 14.01 -15.54
C ARG A 102 8.30 15.45 -15.16
N TYR A 103 7.76 16.44 -15.87
CA TYR A 103 7.93 17.84 -15.48
C TYR A 103 6.88 18.25 -14.44
N PRO A 104 7.17 19.21 -13.54
CA PRO A 104 6.22 19.66 -12.52
C PRO A 104 4.91 20.20 -13.10
N VAL A 105 3.79 19.96 -12.44
CA VAL A 105 2.44 20.46 -12.78
C VAL A 105 1.67 20.87 -11.51
N ASP A 106 0.63 21.68 -11.66
CA ASP A 106 -0.17 22.17 -10.53
C ASP A 106 -1.04 21.08 -9.88
N LYS A 107 -1.40 20.03 -10.62
CA LYS A 107 -2.19 18.91 -10.09
C LYS A 107 -1.34 18.08 -9.12
N ASN A 108 -1.71 18.10 -7.85
CA ASN A 108 -0.97 17.39 -6.81
C ASN A 108 -1.89 16.96 -5.66
N ASP A 109 -1.95 15.65 -5.41
CA ASP A 109 -2.76 15.03 -4.36
C ASP A 109 -2.01 14.96 -3.02
N ILE A 110 -0.68 15.12 -3.01
CA ILE A 110 0.16 15.00 -1.80
C ILE A 110 -0.24 16.00 -0.71
N PRO A 111 -0.55 17.28 -0.99
CA PRO A 111 -1.05 18.20 0.04
C PRO A 111 -2.34 17.71 0.70
N ASN A 112 -3.30 17.22 -0.08
CA ASN A 112 -4.54 16.66 0.44
C ASN A 112 -4.30 15.37 1.24
N LEU A 113 -3.44 14.49 0.73
CA LEU A 113 -3.00 13.28 1.44
C LEU A 113 -2.43 13.63 2.82
N ARG A 114 -1.58 14.67 2.91
CA ARG A 114 -1.01 15.12 4.19
C ARG A 114 -2.05 15.65 5.17
N ILE A 115 -3.06 16.37 4.69
CA ILE A 115 -4.17 16.86 5.51
C ILE A 115 -4.96 15.68 6.07
N LEU A 116 -5.38 14.77 5.19
CA LEU A 116 -6.18 13.60 5.58
C LEU A 116 -5.38 12.59 6.40
N TRP A 117 -4.05 12.56 6.28
CA TRP A 117 -3.16 11.64 6.99
C TRP A 117 -3.26 11.76 8.52
N TYR A 118 -3.50 12.96 9.05
CA TYR A 118 -3.54 13.19 10.51
C TYR A 118 -4.63 12.37 11.18
N ASP A 119 -5.85 12.45 10.64
CA ASP A 119 -7.02 11.75 11.19
C ASP A 119 -7.38 10.49 10.41
N LYS A 120 -6.64 10.18 9.34
CA LYS A 120 -6.96 9.11 8.38
C LYS A 120 -8.41 9.23 7.90
N ALA A 121 -8.82 10.46 7.59
CA ALA A 121 -10.18 10.75 7.19
C ALA A 121 -10.52 10.14 5.82
N ASP A 122 -11.77 9.71 5.69
CA ASP A 122 -12.31 9.18 4.45
C ASP A 122 -12.69 10.35 3.51
N SER A 123 -12.54 10.13 2.20
CA SER A 123 -12.87 11.09 1.14
C SER A 123 -13.24 10.37 -0.16
N ASP A 124 -13.41 11.12 -1.24
CA ASP A 124 -13.46 10.59 -2.62
C ASP A 124 -12.22 9.76 -3.04
N LYS A 125 -11.07 9.97 -2.38
CA LYS A 125 -9.78 9.30 -2.66
C LYS A 125 -9.32 8.39 -1.54
N SER A 126 -9.96 8.40 -0.38
CA SER A 126 -9.55 7.60 0.77
C SER A 126 -10.71 6.94 1.50
N PHE A 127 -10.45 5.78 2.07
CA PHE A 127 -11.40 5.11 2.94
C PHE A 127 -10.70 4.16 3.91
N THR A 128 -11.35 3.87 5.02
CA THR A 128 -10.86 2.94 6.03
C THR A 128 -11.58 1.59 5.95
N LEU A 129 -10.83 0.49 6.02
CA LEU A 129 -11.39 -0.86 6.10
C LEU A 129 -10.98 -1.58 7.37
N GLU A 130 -11.97 -2.26 7.97
CA GLU A 130 -11.72 -3.20 9.04
C GLU A 130 -11.02 -4.47 8.54
N ASN A 131 -10.06 -4.94 9.31
CA ASN A 131 -9.26 -6.14 9.01
C ASN A 131 -10.13 -7.40 8.81
N LYS A 132 -11.30 -7.48 9.44
CA LYS A 132 -12.24 -8.61 9.25
C LYS A 132 -12.66 -8.80 7.79
N LYS A 133 -12.76 -7.71 7.02
CA LYS A 133 -13.07 -7.77 5.57
C LYS A 133 -11.86 -8.29 4.79
N ILE A 134 -10.66 -7.81 5.13
CA ILE A 134 -9.39 -8.15 4.48
C ILE A 134 -9.04 -9.64 4.64
N ASN A 135 -9.26 -10.20 5.83
CA ASN A 135 -8.97 -11.61 6.12
C ASN A 135 -9.80 -12.58 5.27
N LYS A 136 -11.00 -12.18 4.83
CA LYS A 136 -11.86 -13.01 3.96
C LYS A 136 -11.36 -13.08 2.52
N ASP A 137 -10.58 -12.09 2.09
CA ASP A 137 -10.12 -11.95 0.71
C ASP A 137 -8.67 -12.37 0.51
N ASN A 138 -8.18 -13.40 1.23
CA ASN A 138 -6.78 -13.83 1.19
C ASN A 138 -5.79 -12.69 1.51
N TYR A 139 -6.15 -11.83 2.47
CA TYR A 139 -5.34 -10.69 2.93
C TYR A 139 -4.99 -9.74 1.78
N LYS A 140 -5.92 -9.51 0.85
CA LYS A 140 -5.69 -8.55 -0.25
C LYS A 140 -5.67 -7.13 0.30
N LEU A 141 -4.62 -6.39 -0.07
CA LEU A 141 -4.36 -5.03 0.40
C LEU A 141 -4.40 -4.04 -0.76
N PHE A 142 -5.37 -4.18 -1.65
CA PHE A 142 -5.44 -3.42 -2.90
C PHE A 142 -6.76 -2.65 -2.98
N LEU A 143 -6.67 -1.32 -3.01
CA LEU A 143 -7.79 -0.38 -2.87
C LEU A 143 -8.90 -0.66 -3.90
N ASN A 144 -8.55 -0.94 -5.16
CA ASN A 144 -9.51 -1.13 -6.24
C ASN A 144 -10.46 -2.32 -6.05
N PHE A 145 -10.17 -3.28 -5.18
CA PHE A 145 -11.14 -4.33 -4.85
C PHE A 145 -12.26 -3.86 -3.92
N TYR A 146 -12.04 -2.74 -3.25
CA TYR A 146 -12.91 -2.24 -2.19
C TYR A 146 -13.61 -0.93 -2.55
N LYS A 147 -13.11 -0.21 -3.55
CA LYS A 147 -13.69 1.04 -4.07
C LYS A 147 -15.13 0.89 -4.58
N THR A 148 -15.58 -0.33 -4.88
CA THR A 148 -16.93 -0.63 -5.40
C THR A 148 -17.94 -1.02 -4.32
N LEU A 149 -17.52 -1.13 -3.06
CA LEU A 149 -18.47 -1.36 -1.96
C LEU A 149 -19.16 -0.03 -1.65
N PRO A 150 -20.51 0.06 -1.77
CA PRO A 150 -21.21 1.24 -1.29
C PRO A 150 -20.94 1.40 0.22
N LEU A 151 -20.64 2.64 0.61
CA LEU A 151 -20.51 3.06 2.01
C LEU A 151 -21.78 2.74 2.80
#